data_AF-A0A533BF18-F1
#
_entry.id   AF-A0A533BF18-F1
#
_cell.length_a   1.000
_cell.length_b   1.000
_cell.length_c   1.000
_cell.angle_alpha   90.00
_cell.angle_beta   90.00
_cell.angle_gamma   90.00
#
_symmetry.space_group_name_H-M   'P 1'
#
loop_
_entity.id
_entity.type
_entity.pdbx_description
1 polymer ?
#
loop_
_entity_poly.entity_id
_entity_poly.type
_entity_poly.pdbx_seq_one_letter_code
_entity_poly.pdbx_strand_id
1 'polypeptide(L)'
;MLHWGEHGLGLSLLDASGHGVSPALRSASLSTFLREDNLRHQVEGHDPGAMLTEANRHFPLTDDGNYCPIIVARLALRAHTLSYATAGHNGAFLHHHSGAVSWRTPPGLPLGFALPHTYGTVDRAVSPGDRLDCVSDGLYAVPAPTGALWGQARLEAAVRARGPRPLAEVITRTVEQATQWLGHDRFPDDAAMIGRAISV
;
A
#
# COMPACT_ATOMS: atom_id res chain seq x y z
N MET A 1 7.15 3.42 8.31
CA MET A 1 7.36 4.78 7.74
C MET A 1 8.85 4.97 7.56
N LEU A 2 9.25 5.59 6.46
CA LEU A 2 10.64 5.84 6.09
C LEU A 2 10.81 7.36 5.93
N HIS A 3 12.01 7.86 6.15
CA HIS A 3 12.37 9.21 5.72
C HIS A 3 12.98 9.08 4.32
N TRP A 4 12.56 9.91 3.37
CA TRP A 4 13.06 9.92 2.00
C TRP A 4 13.31 11.37 1.58
N GLY A 5 14.51 11.85 1.92
CA GLY A 5 14.90 13.25 1.88
C GLY A 5 14.44 14.07 3.09
N GLU A 6 15.00 15.26 3.25
CA GLU A 6 14.86 16.11 4.46
C GLU A 6 13.41 16.48 4.81
N HIS A 7 12.49 16.45 3.84
CA HIS A 7 11.08 16.85 4.01
C HIS A 7 10.07 15.86 3.40
N GLY A 8 10.53 14.64 3.07
CA GLY A 8 9.69 13.59 2.48
C GLY A 8 9.36 12.50 3.48
N LEU A 9 8.07 12.25 3.69
CA LEU A 9 7.62 11.09 4.46
C LEU A 9 7.35 9.92 3.51
N GLY A 10 8.05 8.82 3.73
CA GLY A 10 7.87 7.57 3.02
C GLY A 10 6.91 6.61 3.71
N LEU A 11 6.05 6.00 2.91
CA LEU A 11 5.16 4.91 3.29
C LEU A 11 5.32 3.79 2.27
N SER A 12 5.38 2.56 2.76
CA SER A 12 5.31 1.37 1.94
C SER A 12 4.39 0.36 2.59
N LEU A 13 3.59 -0.32 1.78
CA LEU A 13 2.85 -1.50 2.20
C LEU A 13 3.14 -2.59 1.17
N LEU A 14 3.60 -3.73 1.66
CA LEU A 14 3.98 -4.86 0.84
C LEU A 14 3.48 -6.13 1.48
N ASP A 15 3.18 -7.08 0.63
CA ASP A 15 2.71 -8.40 1.01
C ASP A 15 3.49 -9.41 0.14
N ALA A 16 4.09 -10.43 0.73
CA ALA A 16 4.81 -11.43 -0.07
C ALA A 16 3.93 -12.66 -0.19
N SER A 17 3.68 -13.12 -1.41
CA SER A 17 2.81 -14.26 -1.63
C SER A 17 3.34 -15.51 -0.93
N GLY A 18 2.41 -16.32 -0.39
CA GLY A 18 2.72 -17.53 0.37
C GLY A 18 2.72 -17.29 1.88
N HIS A 19 2.96 -18.35 2.66
CA HIS A 19 2.95 -18.27 4.12
C HIS A 19 4.24 -18.84 4.74
N GLY A 20 4.59 -18.34 5.93
CA GLY A 20 5.72 -18.83 6.73
C GLY A 20 7.01 -18.02 6.56
N VAL A 21 8.15 -18.66 6.81
CA VAL A 21 9.44 -17.97 7.00
C VAL A 21 9.96 -17.31 5.72
N SER A 22 9.83 -17.97 4.57
CA SER A 22 10.40 -17.48 3.31
C SER A 22 9.75 -16.16 2.84
N PRO A 23 8.41 -16.05 2.71
CA PRO A 23 7.75 -14.77 2.40
C PRO A 23 8.06 -13.67 3.42
N ALA A 24 8.09 -14.00 4.71
CA ALA A 24 8.42 -13.05 5.77
C ALA A 24 9.84 -12.48 5.64
N LEU A 25 10.84 -13.33 5.37
CA LEU A 25 12.21 -12.88 5.12
C LEU A 25 12.33 -12.03 3.86
N ARG A 26 11.60 -12.38 2.79
CA ARG A 26 11.55 -11.61 1.55
C ARG A 26 10.95 -10.22 1.79
N SER A 27 9.84 -10.14 2.51
CA SER A 27 9.21 -8.89 2.96
C SER A 27 10.14 -8.03 3.81
N ALA A 28 10.87 -8.63 4.77
CA ALA A 28 11.83 -7.94 5.61
C ALA A 28 13.04 -7.42 4.80
N SER A 29 13.51 -8.21 3.84
CA SER A 29 14.64 -7.88 2.96
C SER A 29 14.26 -6.72 2.03
N LEU A 30 13.06 -6.76 1.42
CA LEU A 30 12.53 -5.67 0.61
C LEU A 30 12.31 -4.39 1.43
N SER A 31 11.76 -4.51 2.64
CA SER A 31 11.60 -3.37 3.56
C SER A 31 12.94 -2.73 3.92
N THR A 32 13.99 -3.56 4.08
CA THR A 32 15.35 -3.09 4.36
C THR A 32 15.96 -2.41 3.13
N PHE A 33 15.80 -3.03 1.96
CA PHE A 33 16.25 -2.46 0.69
C PHE A 33 15.67 -1.06 0.44
N LEU A 34 14.40 -0.83 0.78
CA LEU A 34 13.73 0.46 0.58
C LEU A 34 14.15 1.58 1.55
N ARG A 35 15.05 1.32 2.49
CA ARG A 35 15.58 2.36 3.37
C ARG A 35 16.43 3.36 2.58
N GLU A 36 16.36 4.62 2.99
CA GLU A 36 17.07 5.74 2.35
C GLU A 36 18.55 5.46 2.12
N ASP A 37 19.27 4.97 3.12
CA ASP A 37 20.72 4.69 3.01
C ASP A 37 21.09 3.68 1.91
N ASN A 38 20.17 2.77 1.59
CA ASN A 38 20.35 1.75 0.57
C ASN A 38 19.99 2.25 -0.83
N LEU A 39 19.09 3.23 -0.93
CA LEU A 39 18.58 3.77 -2.20
C LEU A 39 19.26 5.07 -2.64
N ARG A 40 19.85 5.84 -1.72
CA ARG A 40 20.38 7.19 -1.98
C ARG A 40 21.36 7.31 -3.17
N HIS A 41 22.07 6.23 -3.48
CA HIS A 41 23.05 6.17 -4.57
C HIS A 41 22.52 5.51 -5.85
N GLN A 42 21.33 4.91 -5.78
CA GLN A 42 20.71 4.16 -6.88
C GLN A 42 19.50 4.89 -7.47
N VAL A 43 18.81 5.69 -6.66
CA VAL A 43 17.56 6.35 -7.03
C VAL A 43 17.65 7.84 -6.73
N GLU A 44 17.69 8.64 -7.80
CA GLU A 44 17.69 10.09 -7.68
C GLU A 44 16.36 10.60 -7.12
N GLY A 45 16.42 11.60 -6.24
CA GLY A 45 15.25 12.33 -5.77
C GLY A 45 14.24 11.52 -4.97
N HIS A 46 14.53 10.26 -4.63
CA HIS A 46 13.61 9.33 -3.99
C HIS A 46 12.30 9.12 -4.78
N ASP A 47 12.41 8.94 -6.10
CA ASP A 47 11.28 8.66 -6.98
C ASP A 47 10.71 7.23 -6.75
N PRO A 48 9.42 7.07 -6.37
CA PRO A 48 8.81 5.76 -6.09
C PRO A 48 8.90 4.74 -7.23
N GLY A 49 8.70 5.16 -8.48
CA GLY A 49 8.74 4.30 -9.65
C GLY A 49 10.16 3.78 -9.92
N ALA A 50 11.16 4.65 -9.78
CA ALA A 50 12.57 4.26 -9.84
C ALA A 50 12.95 3.32 -8.69
N MET A 51 12.46 3.54 -7.47
CA MET A 51 12.66 2.61 -6.34
C MET A 51 12.11 1.22 -6.65
N LEU A 52 10.89 1.11 -7.18
CA LEU A 52 10.30 -0.18 -7.55
C LEU A 52 11.00 -0.82 -8.74
N THR A 53 11.46 -0.01 -9.71
CA THR A 53 12.23 -0.48 -10.87
C THR A 53 13.56 -1.09 -10.44
N GLU A 54 14.25 -0.46 -9.49
CA GLU A 54 15.48 -1.01 -8.93
C GLU A 54 15.18 -2.23 -8.05
N ALA A 55 14.17 -2.18 -7.18
CA ALA A 55 13.77 -3.32 -6.37
C ALA A 55 13.45 -4.56 -7.22
N ASN A 56 12.78 -4.39 -8.36
CA ASN A 56 12.44 -5.51 -9.25
C ASN A 56 13.68 -6.28 -9.75
N ARG A 57 14.83 -5.63 -9.86
CA ARG A 57 16.11 -6.27 -10.25
C ARG A 57 16.68 -7.16 -9.14
N HIS A 58 16.46 -6.79 -7.87
CA HIS A 58 16.98 -7.50 -6.70
C HIS A 58 16.01 -8.54 -6.15
N PHE A 59 14.71 -8.43 -6.48
CA PHE A 59 13.64 -9.29 -5.98
C PHE A 59 12.89 -9.98 -7.13
N PRO A 60 13.56 -10.88 -7.90
CA PRO A 60 12.91 -11.66 -8.96
C PRO A 60 11.85 -12.62 -8.40
N LEU A 61 11.01 -13.17 -9.29
CA LEU A 61 10.10 -14.26 -8.95
C LEU A 61 10.92 -15.43 -8.36
N THR A 62 10.45 -16.02 -7.28
CA THR A 62 11.14 -17.20 -6.71
C THR A 62 10.87 -18.44 -7.56
N ASP A 63 11.68 -19.49 -7.40
CA ASP A 63 11.45 -20.78 -8.07
C ASP A 63 10.06 -21.38 -7.75
N ASP A 64 9.57 -21.15 -6.52
CA ASP A 64 8.22 -21.54 -6.09
C ASP A 64 7.09 -20.64 -6.65
N GLY A 65 7.41 -19.69 -7.53
CA GLY A 65 6.46 -18.75 -8.11
C GLY A 65 6.00 -17.63 -7.17
N ASN A 66 6.69 -17.39 -6.06
CA ASN A 66 6.32 -16.33 -5.13
C ASN A 66 6.75 -14.95 -5.63
N TYR A 67 5.83 -14.00 -5.46
CA TYR A 67 5.96 -12.61 -5.87
C TYR A 67 5.63 -11.68 -4.70
N CYS A 68 5.81 -10.37 -4.91
CA CYS A 68 5.51 -9.39 -3.86
C CYS A 68 4.76 -8.19 -4.45
N PRO A 69 3.45 -8.08 -4.19
CA PRO A 69 2.74 -6.84 -4.38
C PRO A 69 3.26 -5.78 -3.41
N ILE A 70 3.50 -4.58 -3.90
CA ILE A 70 3.95 -3.46 -3.08
C ILE A 70 3.43 -2.13 -3.61
N ILE A 71 3.13 -1.22 -2.68
CA ILE A 71 3.06 0.21 -2.93
C ILE A 71 4.21 0.93 -2.22
N VAL A 72 4.80 1.89 -2.92
CA VAL A 72 5.73 2.88 -2.37
C VAL A 72 5.13 4.26 -2.59
N ALA A 73 5.04 5.05 -1.52
CA ALA A 73 4.41 6.36 -1.53
C ALA A 73 5.28 7.37 -0.76
N ARG A 74 5.55 8.51 -1.37
CA ARG A 74 6.30 9.62 -0.80
C ARG A 74 5.40 10.84 -0.73
N LEU A 75 5.26 11.39 0.47
CA LEU A 75 4.54 12.64 0.72
C LEU A 75 5.55 13.78 0.90
N ALA A 76 5.59 14.69 -0.07
CA ALA A 76 6.36 15.93 0.02
C ALA A 76 5.50 17.00 0.71
N LEU A 77 5.70 17.15 2.03
CA LEU A 77 4.83 17.98 2.88
C LEU A 77 4.79 19.45 2.43
N ARG A 78 5.94 20.04 2.10
CA ARG A 78 6.03 21.44 1.64
C ARG A 78 5.39 21.68 0.27
N ALA A 79 5.48 20.69 -0.61
CA ALA A 79 4.97 20.78 -1.98
C ALA A 79 3.52 20.30 -2.09
N HIS A 80 2.92 19.79 -0.99
CA HIS A 80 1.57 19.24 -0.98
C HIS A 80 1.34 18.21 -2.10
N THR A 81 2.36 17.38 -2.35
CA THR A 81 2.37 16.39 -3.43
C THR A 81 2.58 15.01 -2.85
N LEU A 82 1.68 14.09 -3.21
CA LEU A 82 1.85 12.66 -3.02
C LEU A 82 2.36 12.06 -4.33
N SER A 83 3.55 11.49 -4.29
CA SER A 83 4.12 10.68 -5.37
C SER A 83 4.04 9.21 -4.97
N TYR A 84 3.55 8.33 -5.82
CA TYR A 84 3.51 6.90 -5.50
C TYR A 84 3.67 6.02 -6.73
N ALA A 85 4.08 4.78 -6.52
CA ALA A 85 4.13 3.73 -7.52
C ALA A 85 3.64 2.41 -6.91
N THR A 86 3.03 1.57 -7.74
CA THR A 86 2.56 0.23 -7.36
C THR A 86 3.20 -0.82 -8.25
N ALA A 87 3.56 -1.95 -7.63
CA ALA A 87 3.85 -3.19 -8.32
C ALA A 87 2.82 -4.22 -7.85
N GLY A 88 1.77 -4.48 -8.64
CA GLY A 88 0.72 -5.44 -8.32
C GLY A 88 -0.21 -5.09 -7.15
N HIS A 89 0.10 -4.08 -6.34
CA HIS A 89 -0.70 -3.70 -5.18
C HIS A 89 -1.90 -2.83 -5.58
N ASN A 90 -3.10 -3.24 -5.14
CA ASN A 90 -4.38 -2.63 -5.53
C ASN A 90 -5.11 -1.93 -4.38
N GLY A 91 -4.45 -1.77 -3.24
CA GLY A 91 -5.04 -1.33 -1.99
C GLY A 91 -4.71 0.10 -1.57
N ALA A 92 -4.65 1.07 -2.48
CA ALA A 92 -4.33 2.46 -2.10
C ALA A 92 -5.40 3.44 -2.56
N PHE A 93 -5.84 4.30 -1.64
CA PHE A 93 -6.83 5.32 -1.93
C PHE A 93 -6.57 6.61 -1.13
N LEU A 94 -6.97 7.73 -1.73
CA LEU A 94 -7.01 9.02 -1.06
C LEU A 94 -8.42 9.26 -0.54
N HIS A 95 -8.52 9.48 0.77
CA HIS A 95 -9.71 9.99 1.43
C HIS A 95 -9.58 11.51 1.57
N HIS A 96 -10.39 12.23 0.81
CA HIS A 96 -10.41 13.68 0.79
C HIS A 96 -11.10 14.22 2.03
N HIS A 97 -10.71 15.43 2.46
CA HIS A 97 -11.39 16.12 3.56
C HIS A 97 -12.91 16.29 3.31
N SER A 98 -13.32 16.38 2.05
CA SER A 98 -14.73 16.44 1.64
C SER A 98 -15.53 15.15 1.88
N GLY A 99 -14.87 14.06 2.28
CA GLY A 99 -15.45 12.72 2.38
C GLY A 99 -15.41 11.92 1.08
N ALA A 100 -14.94 12.49 -0.03
CA ALA A 100 -14.71 11.73 -1.25
C ALA A 100 -13.60 10.69 -1.03
N VAL A 101 -13.77 9.50 -1.61
CA VAL A 101 -12.72 8.46 -1.62
C VAL A 101 -12.36 8.19 -3.06
N SER A 102 -11.08 8.03 -3.33
CA SER A 102 -10.59 7.91 -4.69
C SER A 102 -9.46 6.89 -4.75
N TRP A 103 -9.69 5.79 -5.47
CA TRP A 103 -8.68 4.75 -5.67
C TRP A 103 -7.52 5.25 -6.52
N ARG A 104 -6.33 4.78 -6.16
CA ARG A 104 -5.05 5.30 -6.63
C ARG A 104 -4.09 4.18 -6.99
N THR A 105 -4.57 3.06 -7.53
CA THR A 105 -3.70 1.96 -7.95
C THR A 105 -3.86 1.68 -9.44
N PRO A 106 -2.93 2.15 -10.29
CA PRO A 106 -2.91 1.69 -11.68
C PRO A 106 -2.65 0.17 -11.69
N PRO A 107 -3.25 -0.57 -12.65
CA PRO A 107 -2.88 -1.96 -12.88
C PRO A 107 -1.38 -2.07 -13.17
N GLY A 108 -0.71 -3.03 -12.56
CA GLY A 108 0.72 -3.24 -12.75
C GLY A 108 1.15 -4.65 -12.36
N LEU A 109 2.29 -5.08 -12.87
CA LEU A 109 2.86 -6.39 -12.54
C LEU A 109 3.45 -6.36 -11.12
N PRO A 110 3.25 -7.40 -10.29
CA PRO A 110 3.97 -7.52 -9.04
C PRO A 110 5.49 -7.60 -9.26
N LEU A 111 6.28 -7.31 -8.22
CA LEU A 111 7.73 -7.46 -8.30
C LEU A 111 8.10 -8.91 -8.63
N GLY A 112 9.02 -9.05 -9.57
CA GLY A 112 9.62 -10.30 -10.01
C GLY A 112 9.04 -10.91 -11.28
N PHE A 113 7.88 -10.47 -11.75
CA PHE A 113 7.19 -11.09 -12.90
C PHE A 113 7.83 -10.83 -14.26
N ALA A 114 8.50 -9.69 -14.44
CA ALA A 114 9.09 -9.31 -15.71
C ALA A 114 10.39 -8.53 -15.50
N LEU A 115 11.43 -8.94 -16.22
CA LEU A 115 12.71 -8.24 -16.29
C LEU A 115 13.17 -8.15 -17.76
N PRO A 116 13.43 -6.94 -18.29
CA PRO A 116 13.28 -5.64 -17.63
C PRO A 116 11.80 -5.21 -17.55
N HIS A 117 11.44 -4.52 -16.47
CA HIS A 117 10.16 -3.81 -16.34
C HIS A 117 10.41 -2.51 -15.58
N THR A 118 9.76 -1.42 -16.02
CA THR A 118 9.87 -0.09 -15.42
C THR A 118 8.53 0.28 -14.79
N TYR A 119 8.56 0.67 -13.53
CA TYR A 119 7.40 1.16 -12.80
C TYR A 119 7.32 2.68 -12.89
N GLY A 120 6.13 3.20 -13.19
CA GLY A 120 5.90 4.64 -13.29
C GLY A 120 5.46 5.26 -11.97
N THR A 121 6.01 6.43 -11.65
CA THR A 121 5.51 7.28 -10.56
C THR A 121 4.25 8.02 -11.01
N VAL A 122 3.29 8.11 -10.10
CA VAL A 122 2.09 8.93 -10.23
C VAL A 122 2.12 10.02 -9.18
N ASP A 123 2.06 11.27 -9.64
CA ASP A 123 1.97 12.44 -8.77
C ASP A 123 0.52 12.92 -8.61
N ARG A 124 0.16 13.28 -7.39
CA ARG A 124 -1.14 13.84 -7.04
C ARG A 124 -0.97 14.99 -6.07
N ALA A 125 -1.63 16.10 -6.38
CA ALA A 125 -1.84 17.17 -5.42
C ALA A 125 -2.72 16.66 -4.27
N VAL A 126 -2.38 17.05 -3.05
CA VAL A 126 -3.12 16.70 -1.85
C VAL A 126 -3.32 17.92 -0.97
N SER A 127 -4.46 17.99 -0.28
CA SER A 127 -4.81 19.12 0.57
C SER A 127 -4.64 18.77 2.05
N PRO A 128 -4.40 19.76 2.92
CA PRO A 128 -4.53 19.57 4.36
C PRO A 128 -5.90 18.96 4.71
N GLY A 129 -5.89 17.95 5.58
CA GLY A 129 -7.09 17.19 5.95
C GLY A 129 -7.38 15.97 5.06
N ASP A 130 -6.72 15.85 3.91
CA ASP A 130 -6.74 14.59 3.15
C ASP A 130 -5.96 13.51 3.90
N ARG A 131 -6.22 12.25 3.55
CA ARG A 131 -5.56 11.09 4.11
C ARG A 131 -5.22 10.08 3.02
N LEU A 132 -3.97 9.64 3.01
CA LEU A 132 -3.57 8.45 2.28
C LEU A 132 -3.86 7.23 3.15
N ASP A 133 -4.62 6.28 2.61
CA ASP A 133 -4.88 4.98 3.22
C ASP A 133 -4.35 3.89 2.27
N CYS A 134 -3.55 2.96 2.81
CA CYS A 134 -3.06 1.77 2.12
C CYS A 134 -3.52 0.53 2.88
N VAL A 135 -3.93 -0.50 2.16
CA VAL A 135 -4.59 -1.69 2.69
C VAL A 135 -4.13 -2.94 1.94
N SER A 136 -3.86 -4.05 2.61
CA SER A 136 -3.61 -5.33 1.92
C SER A 136 -4.93 -5.92 1.44
N ASP A 137 -4.88 -6.76 0.41
CA ASP A 137 -6.04 -7.52 -0.04
C ASP A 137 -6.58 -8.46 1.03
N GLY A 138 -5.77 -8.94 1.96
CA GLY A 138 -6.25 -9.66 3.15
C GLY A 138 -7.36 -8.94 3.92
N LEU A 139 -7.50 -7.62 3.83
CA LEU A 139 -8.61 -6.88 4.45
C LEU A 139 -9.86 -6.72 3.57
N TYR A 140 -9.75 -6.75 2.23
CA TYR A 140 -10.89 -6.51 1.32
C TYR A 140 -11.25 -7.68 0.40
N ALA A 141 -10.38 -8.68 0.24
CA ALA A 141 -10.62 -9.96 -0.41
C ALA A 141 -11.16 -11.01 0.59
N VAL A 142 -11.90 -10.55 1.61
CA VAL A 142 -12.46 -11.38 2.67
C VAL A 142 -13.72 -12.07 2.17
N PRO A 143 -13.81 -13.41 2.18
CA PRO A 143 -15.01 -14.13 1.78
C PRO A 143 -16.07 -14.11 2.88
N ALA A 144 -17.34 -14.00 2.50
CA ALA A 144 -18.47 -14.34 3.36
C ALA A 144 -18.60 -15.87 3.49
N PRO A 145 -19.44 -16.38 4.41
CA PRO A 145 -19.79 -17.80 4.46
C PRO A 145 -20.38 -18.34 3.15
N THR A 146 -20.96 -17.47 2.32
CA THR A 146 -21.47 -17.79 0.98
C THR A 146 -20.39 -17.85 -0.10
N GLY A 147 -19.15 -17.49 0.22
CA GLY A 147 -18.02 -17.37 -0.72
C GLY A 147 -17.91 -16.01 -1.41
N ALA A 148 -18.89 -15.10 -1.25
CA ALA A 148 -18.83 -13.77 -1.86
C ALA A 148 -17.77 -12.90 -1.18
N LEU A 149 -16.91 -12.24 -1.97
CA LEU A 149 -15.90 -11.32 -1.43
C LEU A 149 -16.52 -10.01 -0.93
N TRP A 150 -15.98 -9.47 0.17
CA TRP A 150 -16.38 -8.17 0.71
C TRP A 150 -16.17 -7.08 -0.35
N GLY A 151 -14.95 -7.05 -0.88
CA GLY A 151 -14.56 -6.29 -2.06
C GLY A 151 -14.24 -4.83 -1.78
N GLN A 152 -13.52 -4.23 -2.72
CA GLN A 152 -13.10 -2.82 -2.69
C GLN A 152 -14.27 -1.84 -2.53
N ALA A 153 -15.40 -2.10 -3.20
CA ALA A 153 -16.56 -1.22 -3.14
C ALA A 153 -17.15 -1.09 -1.72
N ARG A 154 -17.18 -2.19 -0.94
CA ARG A 154 -17.68 -2.15 0.44
C ARG A 154 -16.68 -1.51 1.38
N LEU A 155 -15.38 -1.77 1.20
CA LEU A 155 -14.33 -1.08 1.92
C LEU A 155 -14.41 0.45 1.69
N GLU A 156 -14.58 0.87 0.44
CA GLU A 156 -14.72 2.29 0.09
C GLU A 156 -15.94 2.91 0.76
N ALA A 157 -17.10 2.25 0.71
CA ALA A 157 -18.31 2.71 1.36
C ALA A 157 -18.15 2.79 2.89
N ALA A 158 -17.48 1.80 3.47
CA ALA A 158 -17.15 1.74 4.89
C ALA A 158 -16.31 2.95 5.31
N VAL A 159 -15.20 3.22 4.62
CA VAL A 159 -14.33 4.36 4.90
C VAL A 159 -15.08 5.69 4.70
N ARG A 160 -15.80 5.84 3.58
CA ARG A 160 -16.55 7.05 3.25
C ARG A 160 -17.59 7.40 4.32
N ALA A 161 -18.30 6.41 4.84
CA ALA A 161 -19.33 6.61 5.87
C ALA A 161 -18.79 7.25 7.17
N ARG A 162 -17.47 7.23 7.38
CA ARG A 162 -16.83 7.78 8.58
C ARG A 162 -16.28 9.20 8.37
N GLY A 163 -16.14 9.68 7.14
CA GLY A 163 -15.66 11.03 6.85
C GLY A 163 -14.37 11.38 7.63
N PRO A 164 -14.26 12.58 8.24
CA PRO A 164 -13.02 13.08 8.84
C PRO A 164 -12.68 12.46 10.20
N ARG A 165 -13.25 11.30 10.57
CA ARG A 165 -12.95 10.62 11.84
C ARG A 165 -11.45 10.24 11.94
N PRO A 166 -10.91 10.14 13.17
CA PRO A 166 -9.53 9.74 13.38
C PRO A 166 -9.18 8.42 12.67
N LEU A 167 -7.97 8.33 12.12
CA LEU A 167 -7.52 7.14 11.38
C LEU A 167 -7.67 5.85 12.20
N ALA A 168 -7.34 5.89 13.50
CA ALA A 168 -7.49 4.73 14.37
C ALA A 168 -8.93 4.22 14.41
N GLU A 169 -9.92 5.13 14.50
CA GLU A 169 -11.33 4.77 14.47
C GLU A 169 -11.73 4.19 13.11
N VAL A 170 -11.23 4.77 12.01
CA VAL A 170 -11.49 4.24 10.66
C VAL A 170 -10.93 2.82 10.51
N ILE A 171 -9.69 2.57 10.96
CA ILE A 171 -9.06 1.25 10.92
C ILE A 171 -9.89 0.26 11.73
N THR A 172 -10.17 0.55 13.01
CA THR A 172 -10.92 -0.33 13.90
C THR A 172 -12.28 -0.70 13.30
N ARG A 173 -13.05 0.29 12.82
CA ARG A 173 -14.38 0.04 12.25
C ARG A 173 -14.34 -0.70 10.91
N THR A 174 -13.31 -0.48 10.10
CA THR A 174 -13.10 -1.24 8.85
C THR A 174 -12.83 -2.71 9.15
N VAL A 175 -11.94 -3.00 10.10
CA VAL A 175 -11.64 -4.37 10.53
C VAL A 175 -12.88 -5.04 11.10
N GLU A 176 -13.62 -4.37 11.99
CA GLU A 176 -14.86 -4.90 12.56
C GLU A 176 -15.88 -5.30 11.48
N GLN A 177 -16.08 -4.47 10.45
CA GLN A 177 -17.00 -4.79 9.35
C GLN A 177 -16.50 -5.95 8.47
N ALA A 178 -15.20 -6.02 8.22
CA ALA A 178 -14.61 -7.16 7.50
C ALA A 178 -14.79 -8.46 8.30
N THR A 179 -14.57 -8.44 9.61
CA THR A 179 -14.81 -9.58 10.51
C THR A 179 -16.28 -9.99 10.56
N GLN A 180 -17.20 -9.02 10.61
CA GLN A 180 -18.63 -9.30 10.54
C GLN A 180 -19.04 -9.94 9.21
N TRP A 181 -18.44 -9.48 8.10
CA TRP A 181 -18.65 -10.08 6.78
C TRP A 181 -18.15 -11.53 6.70
N LEU A 182 -16.97 -11.77 7.27
CA LEU A 182 -16.36 -13.10 7.35
C LEU A 182 -17.19 -14.08 8.19
N GLY A 183 -17.82 -13.58 9.26
CA GLY A 183 -18.62 -14.38 10.19
C GLY A 183 -17.81 -15.11 11.27
N HIS A 184 -16.48 -14.90 11.30
CA HIS A 184 -15.57 -15.37 12.35
C HIS A 184 -14.29 -14.52 12.39
N ASP A 185 -13.46 -14.77 13.40
CA ASP A 185 -12.40 -13.89 13.87
C ASP A 185 -11.05 -14.12 13.16
N ARG A 186 -11.03 -15.04 12.19
CA ARG A 186 -9.79 -15.57 11.59
C ARG A 186 -9.75 -15.26 10.10
N PHE A 187 -9.04 -14.19 9.74
CA PHE A 187 -8.81 -13.87 8.34
C PHE A 187 -8.09 -15.03 7.61
N PRO A 188 -8.45 -15.31 6.35
CA PRO A 188 -7.80 -16.35 5.56
C PRO A 188 -6.38 -15.96 5.12
N ASP A 189 -6.06 -14.68 5.17
CA ASP A 189 -4.80 -14.09 4.73
C ASP A 189 -4.38 -12.93 5.66
N ASP A 190 -3.15 -12.45 5.52
CA ASP A 190 -2.60 -11.36 6.34
C ASP A 190 -3.28 -10.02 5.99
N ALA A 191 -4.00 -9.46 6.98
CA ALA A 191 -4.72 -8.21 6.83
C ALA A 191 -3.94 -7.03 7.46
N ALA A 192 -3.60 -6.05 6.64
CA ALA A 192 -2.91 -4.84 7.07
C ALA A 192 -3.60 -3.58 6.54
N MET A 193 -3.65 -2.54 7.37
CA MET A 193 -4.06 -1.20 6.95
C MET A 193 -3.15 -0.17 7.62
N ILE A 194 -2.64 0.76 6.83
CA ILE A 194 -1.83 1.89 7.29
C ILE A 194 -2.36 3.16 6.64
N GLY A 195 -2.32 4.27 7.36
CA GLY A 195 -2.69 5.56 6.80
C GLY A 195 -1.84 6.70 7.34
N ARG A 196 -1.88 7.81 6.60
CA ARG A 196 -1.24 9.06 7.00
C ARG A 196 -2.14 10.23 6.67
N ALA A 197 -2.55 10.95 7.72
CA ALA A 197 -3.22 12.23 7.56
C ALA A 197 -2.22 13.28 7.07
N ILE A 198 -2.65 14.09 6.12
CA ILE A 198 -1.89 15.19 5.56
C ILE A 198 -2.20 16.41 6.41
N SER A 199 -1.21 16.80 7.21
CA SER A 199 -1.25 17.94 8.13
C SER A 199 -0.19 18.94 7.72
N VAL A 200 -0.45 20.21 8.07
CA VAL A 200 0.49 21.33 7.87
C VAL A 200 1.54 21.31 8.97
#